data_AF-A0A0V0YBA7-F1
#
_entry.id   AF-A0A0V0YBA7-F1
#
_cell.length_a   1.000
_cell.length_b   1.000
_cell.length_c   1.000
_cell.angle_alpha   90.00
_cell.angle_beta   90.00
_cell.angle_gamma   90.00
#
_symmetry.space_group_name_H-M   'P 1'
#
loop_
_entity.id
_entity.type
_entity.pdbx_description
1 polymer ?
#
loop_
_entity_poly.entity_id
_entity_poly.type
_entity_poly.pdbx_seq_one_letter_code
_entity_poly.pdbx_strand_id
1 'polypeptide(L)'
;MLYGTITEFCTAERCAVMSAGPFEYVWTDCSNPKRSIKCSAPQYIDFLMTWIQDKLDDESVFPSKIGVPFPANFMEVARTIMKRLFRIYAHIYYQHFENVERLKEEAHLNTSFKHFILFVQEFNLIEDKDLQPLQEVIERLTSKER
;
A
#
# COMPACT_ATOMS: atom_id res chain seq x y z
N MET A 1 -2.73 -7.22 8.29
CA MET A 1 -3.69 -8.31 8.52
C MET A 1 -4.16 -8.95 7.21
N LEU A 2 -4.72 -8.19 6.24
CA LEU A 2 -5.19 -8.74 4.95
C LEU A 2 -4.12 -9.42 4.09
N TYR A 3 -2.91 -8.88 3.99
CA TYR A 3 -1.85 -9.56 3.25
C TYR A 3 -1.42 -10.89 3.91
N GLY A 4 -1.59 -11.00 5.24
CA GLY A 4 -1.23 -12.18 6.02
C GLY A 4 -1.93 -13.46 5.53
N THR A 5 -3.20 -13.35 5.11
CA THR A 5 -4.05 -14.47 4.73
C THR A 5 -3.74 -15.02 3.34
N ILE A 6 -2.97 -14.27 2.54
CA ILE A 6 -2.61 -14.64 1.17
C ILE A 6 -1.09 -14.82 0.98
N THR A 7 -0.30 -14.70 2.04
CA THR A 7 1.17 -14.85 1.99
C THR A 7 1.59 -16.19 1.40
N GLU A 8 0.85 -17.26 1.70
CA GLU A 8 1.09 -18.61 1.17
C GLU A 8 0.91 -18.70 -0.36
N PHE A 9 0.13 -17.81 -0.96
CA PHE A 9 -0.11 -17.78 -2.41
C PHE A 9 0.83 -16.82 -3.14
N CYS A 10 1.44 -15.87 -2.44
CA CYS A 10 2.34 -14.84 -2.96
C CYS A 10 3.81 -15.28 -2.82
N THR A 11 4.27 -16.17 -3.68
CA THR A 11 5.65 -16.68 -3.66
C THR A 11 6.55 -15.96 -4.66
N ALA A 12 7.88 -16.03 -4.47
CA ALA A 12 8.84 -15.47 -5.43
C ALA A 12 8.78 -16.13 -6.82
N GLU A 13 8.26 -17.36 -6.91
CA GLU A 13 8.06 -18.07 -8.17
C GLU A 13 6.83 -17.56 -8.93
N ARG A 14 5.70 -17.37 -8.23
CA ARG A 14 4.48 -16.81 -8.82
C ARG A 14 4.59 -15.33 -9.10
N CYS A 15 5.20 -14.58 -8.19
CA CYS A 15 5.27 -13.14 -8.20
C CYS A 15 6.74 -12.68 -8.17
N ALA A 16 7.49 -13.05 -9.21
CA ALA A 16 8.92 -12.72 -9.35
C ALA A 16 9.21 -11.21 -9.41
N VAL A 17 8.20 -10.41 -9.74
CA VAL A 17 8.23 -8.94 -9.70
C VAL A 17 7.02 -8.42 -8.94
N MET A 18 7.21 -7.30 -8.23
CA MET A 18 6.09 -6.57 -7.63
C MET A 18 5.32 -5.81 -8.72
N SER A 19 4.12 -6.27 -9.06
CA SER A 19 3.33 -5.69 -10.14
C SER A 19 1.84 -5.55 -9.79
N ALA A 20 1.18 -4.64 -10.49
CA ALA A 20 -0.28 -4.48 -10.51
C ALA A 20 -0.72 -4.27 -11.96
N GLY A 21 -1.17 -5.35 -12.61
CA GLY A 21 -1.50 -5.33 -14.04
C GLY A 21 -0.28 -4.91 -14.88
N PRO A 22 -0.38 -3.84 -15.70
CA PRO A 22 0.73 -3.37 -16.52
C PRO A 22 1.81 -2.60 -15.75
N PHE A 23 1.57 -2.28 -14.47
CA PHE A 23 2.50 -1.48 -13.67
C PHE A 23 3.49 -2.37 -12.89
N GLU A 24 4.79 -2.09 -13.02
CA GLU A 24 5.86 -2.72 -12.23
C GLU A 24 6.37 -1.72 -11.18
N TYR A 25 6.46 -2.18 -9.92
CA TYR A 25 6.96 -1.38 -8.80
C TYR A 25 8.37 -1.82 -8.41
N VAL A 26 9.30 -0.88 -8.43
CA VAL A 26 10.69 -1.11 -7.99
C VAL A 26 10.86 -0.56 -6.59
N TRP A 27 11.59 -1.29 -5.74
CA TRP A 27 11.89 -0.81 -4.40
C TRP A 27 13.00 0.23 -4.47
N THR A 28 12.86 1.33 -3.73
CA THR A 28 13.89 2.34 -3.61
C THR A 28 14.09 2.64 -2.13
N ASP A 29 15.30 2.41 -1.65
CA ASP A 29 15.68 2.70 -0.28
C ASP A 29 15.70 4.22 -0.07
N CYS A 30 15.04 4.69 0.98
CA CYS A 30 15.04 6.10 1.36
C CYS A 30 16.45 6.59 1.73
N SER A 31 17.32 5.70 2.17
CA SER A 31 18.71 5.98 2.54
C SER A 31 19.61 6.23 1.32
N ASN A 32 19.27 5.63 0.17
CA ASN A 32 19.99 5.83 -1.08
C ASN A 32 19.03 5.79 -2.28
N PRO A 33 18.48 6.95 -2.69
CA PRO A 33 17.52 7.06 -3.79
C PRO A 33 18.03 6.54 -5.14
N LYS A 34 19.36 6.40 -5.30
CA LYS A 34 19.98 5.88 -6.53
C LYS A 34 19.98 4.35 -6.61
N ARG A 35 19.66 3.66 -5.52
CA ARG A 35 19.65 2.19 -5.47
C ARG A 35 18.21 1.69 -5.62
N SER A 36 17.79 1.53 -6.87
CA SER A 36 16.56 0.84 -7.22
C SER A 36 16.78 -0.67 -7.24
N ILE A 37 16.04 -1.42 -6.43
CA ILE A 37 16.16 -2.88 -6.31
C ILE A 37 14.91 -3.52 -6.92
N LYS A 38 15.11 -4.31 -7.98
CA LYS A 38 14.08 -5.24 -8.46
C LYS A 38 14.04 -6.42 -7.50
N CYS A 39 12.86 -6.69 -6.98
CA CYS A 39 12.62 -7.80 -6.05
C CYS A 39 11.25 -8.41 -6.32
N SER A 40 11.07 -9.63 -5.82
CA SER A 40 9.78 -10.32 -5.87
C SER A 40 8.73 -9.58 -5.05
N ALA A 41 7.44 -9.78 -5.37
CA ALA A 41 6.35 -9.19 -4.61
C ALA A 41 6.41 -9.44 -3.10
N PRO A 42 6.65 -10.68 -2.60
CA PRO A 42 6.74 -10.90 -1.15
C PRO A 42 7.92 -10.12 -0.52
N GLN A 43 9.09 -10.12 -1.16
CA GLN A 43 10.25 -9.35 -0.68
C GLN A 43 9.97 -7.84 -0.67
N TYR A 44 9.29 -7.34 -1.69
CA TYR A 44 8.90 -5.93 -1.76
C TYR A 44 7.98 -5.57 -0.59
N ILE A 45 6.99 -6.40 -0.33
CA ILE A 45 6.01 -6.18 0.74
C ILE A 45 6.68 -6.27 2.11
N ASP A 46 7.61 -7.19 2.32
CA ASP A 46 8.39 -7.29 3.55
C ASP A 46 9.24 -6.03 3.79
N PHE A 47 9.96 -5.55 2.77
CA PHE A 47 10.73 -4.30 2.86
C PHE A 47 9.84 -3.10 3.16
N LEU A 48 8.66 -3.06 2.53
CA LEU A 48 7.68 -2.01 2.73
C LEU A 48 7.15 -2.01 4.16
N MET A 49 6.70 -3.15 4.66
CA MET A 49 6.12 -3.27 6.00
C MET A 49 7.17 -2.97 7.08
N THR A 50 8.40 -3.47 6.90
CA THR A 50 9.53 -3.15 7.79
C THR A 50 9.80 -1.65 7.80
N TRP A 51 9.89 -1.03 6.61
CA TRP A 51 10.14 0.41 6.51
C TRP A 51 9.02 1.26 7.11
N ILE A 52 7.75 0.86 6.98
CA ILE A 52 6.64 1.55 7.64
C ILE A 52 6.76 1.42 9.15
N GLN A 53 7.05 0.23 9.66
CA GLN A 53 7.22 0.00 11.09
C GLN A 53 8.35 0.87 11.66
N ASP A 54 9.51 0.89 11.01
CA ASP A 54 10.65 1.75 11.38
C ASP A 54 10.25 3.23 11.41
N LYS A 55 9.37 3.67 10.52
CA LYS A 55 8.87 5.05 10.51
C LYS A 55 7.90 5.33 11.65
N LEU A 56 7.02 4.39 11.97
CA LEU A 56 6.06 4.52 13.07
C LEU A 56 6.73 4.50 14.44
N ASP A 57 7.83 3.75 14.57
CA ASP A 57 8.62 3.65 15.81
C ASP A 57 9.61 4.81 16.01
N ASP A 58 9.86 5.60 14.96
CA ASP A 58 10.74 6.77 15.01
C ASP A 58 10.03 7.95 15.69
N GLU A 59 10.36 8.21 16.96
CA GLU A 59 9.80 9.33 17.75
C GLU A 59 10.03 10.71 17.11
N SER A 60 11.00 10.85 16.20
CA SER A 60 11.22 12.11 15.47
C SER A 60 10.22 12.33 14.35
N VAL A 61 9.61 11.26 13.84
CA VAL A 61 8.61 11.27 12.77
C VAL A 61 7.20 11.16 13.35
N PHE A 62 6.99 10.22 14.28
CA PHE A 62 5.73 9.99 14.99
C PHE A 62 5.95 10.15 16.50
N PRO A 63 5.87 11.39 17.03
CA PRO A 63 6.05 11.63 18.45
C PRO A 63 5.00 10.90 19.30
N SER A 64 5.46 10.09 20.26
CA SER A 64 4.61 9.35 21.20
C SER A 64 4.24 10.16 22.45
N LYS A 65 4.98 11.24 22.72
CA LYS A 65 4.85 12.08 23.92
C LYS A 65 3.91 13.25 23.68
N ILE A 66 2.97 13.43 24.60
CA ILE A 66 2.01 14.55 24.57
C ILE A 66 2.77 15.87 24.57
N GLY A 67 2.39 16.77 23.66
CA GLY A 67 2.97 18.12 23.55
C GLY A 67 4.19 18.23 22.64
N VAL A 68 4.70 17.12 22.09
CA VAL A 68 5.75 17.16 21.06
C VAL A 68 5.10 17.33 19.68
N PRO A 69 5.44 18.39 18.92
CA PRO A 69 4.86 18.61 17.59
C PRO A 69 5.44 17.63 16.56
N PHE A 70 4.65 17.33 15.53
CA PHE A 70 5.12 16.60 14.35
C PHE A 70 6.18 17.39 13.58
N PRO A 71 7.12 16.71 12.89
CA PRO A 71 8.12 17.39 12.08
C PRO A 71 7.49 18.09 10.88
N ALA A 72 8.18 19.12 10.35
CA ALA A 72 7.68 19.91 9.21
C ALA A 72 7.41 19.08 7.95
N ASN A 73 8.14 17.97 7.76
CA ASN A 73 7.98 17.06 6.62
C ASN A 73 7.01 15.90 6.89
N PHE A 74 6.26 15.92 8.01
CA PHE A 74 5.34 14.83 8.37
C PHE A 74 4.38 14.47 7.23
N MET A 75 3.79 15.47 6.58
CA MET A 75 2.87 15.25 5.48
C MET A 75 3.52 14.54 4.28
N GLU A 76 4.79 14.82 3.99
CA GLU A 76 5.52 14.14 2.91
C GLU A 76 5.75 12.67 3.26
N VAL A 77 6.07 12.38 4.53
CA VAL A 77 6.24 11.02 5.03
C VAL A 77 4.90 10.27 4.99
N ALA A 78 3.82 10.87 5.48
CA ALA A 78 2.48 10.29 5.46
C ALA A 78 2.02 9.97 4.02
N ARG A 79 2.17 10.90 3.07
CA ARG A 79 1.89 10.65 1.65
C ARG A 79 2.70 9.49 1.09
N THR A 80 3.98 9.41 1.45
CA THR A 80 4.86 8.30 1.01
C THR A 80 4.39 6.96 1.56
N ILE A 81 3.99 6.90 2.83
CA ILE A 81 3.43 5.70 3.47
C ILE A 81 2.15 5.27 2.74
N MET A 82 1.19 6.18 2.56
CA MET A 82 -0.09 5.87 1.90
C MET A 82 0.12 5.38 0.46
N LYS A 83 0.96 6.08 -0.31
CA LYS A 83 1.30 5.67 -1.69
C LYS A 83 1.92 4.27 -1.74
N ARG A 84 2.79 3.93 -0.79
CA ARG A 84 3.38 2.59 -0.71
C ARG A 84 2.34 1.54 -0.34
N LEU A 85 1.50 1.79 0.66
CA LEU A 85 0.40 0.89 1.05
C LEU A 85 -0.60 0.63 -0.09
N PHE A 86 -0.90 1.64 -0.90
CA PHE A 86 -1.75 1.49 -2.08
C PHE A 86 -1.23 0.42 -3.06
N ARG A 87 0.11 0.32 -3.24
CA ARG A 87 0.71 -0.69 -4.12
C ARG A 87 0.43 -2.11 -3.67
N ILE A 88 0.29 -2.33 -2.36
CA ILE A 88 -0.10 -3.64 -1.81
C ILE A 88 -1.54 -3.95 -2.20
N TYR A 89 -2.48 -3.02 -2.02
CA TYR A 89 -3.86 -3.21 -2.50
C TYR A 89 -3.91 -3.51 -4.00
N ALA A 90 -3.20 -2.72 -4.81
CA ALA A 90 -3.13 -2.92 -6.25
C ALA A 90 -2.61 -4.33 -6.59
N HIS A 91 -1.54 -4.77 -5.95
CA HIS A 91 -1.02 -6.11 -6.16
C HIS A 91 -2.04 -7.21 -5.80
N ILE A 92 -2.73 -7.07 -4.66
CA ILE A 92 -3.73 -8.04 -4.21
C ILE A 92 -4.90 -8.14 -5.20
N TYR A 93 -5.45 -7.01 -5.64
CA TYR A 93 -6.57 -6.97 -6.59
C TYR A 93 -6.20 -7.55 -7.95
N TYR A 94 -4.96 -7.40 -8.41
CA TYR A 94 -4.55 -7.93 -9.72
C TYR A 94 -4.09 -9.38 -9.70
N GLN A 95 -3.30 -9.77 -8.70
CA GLN A 95 -2.59 -11.05 -8.72
C GLN A 95 -3.23 -12.11 -7.82
N HIS A 96 -4.03 -11.69 -6.83
CA HIS A 96 -4.49 -12.57 -5.76
C HIS A 96 -5.99 -12.46 -5.47
N PHE A 97 -6.77 -11.76 -6.30
CA PHE A 97 -8.21 -11.60 -6.08
C PHE A 97 -8.95 -12.94 -6.07
N GLU A 98 -8.59 -13.88 -6.96
CA GLU A 98 -9.16 -15.24 -6.96
C GLU A 98 -8.92 -15.96 -5.62
N ASN A 99 -7.75 -15.79 -5.01
CA ASN A 99 -7.47 -16.39 -3.70
C ASN A 99 -8.32 -15.71 -2.60
N VAL A 100 -8.50 -14.39 -2.68
CA VAL A 100 -9.36 -13.63 -1.76
C VAL A 100 -10.83 -14.08 -1.86
N GLU A 101 -11.35 -14.31 -3.07
CA GLU A 101 -12.70 -14.85 -3.30
C GLU A 101 -12.82 -16.27 -2.71
N ARG A 102 -11.82 -17.13 -2.95
CA ARG A 102 -11.78 -18.49 -2.40
C ARG A 102 -11.80 -18.52 -0.87
N LEU A 103 -11.13 -17.57 -0.23
CA LEU A 103 -11.12 -17.39 1.22
C LEU A 103 -12.38 -16.67 1.76
N LYS A 104 -13.26 -16.18 0.87
CA LYS A 104 -14.43 -15.36 1.21
C LYS A 104 -14.07 -14.08 1.96
N GLU A 105 -12.91 -13.50 1.64
CA GLU A 105 -12.41 -12.27 2.27
C GLU A 105 -12.65 -11.01 1.43
N GLU A 106 -13.32 -11.14 0.28
CA GLU A 106 -13.62 -10.04 -0.64
C GLU A 106 -14.28 -8.83 0.03
N ALA A 107 -15.23 -9.06 0.95
CA ALA A 107 -15.93 -8.00 1.65
C ALA A 107 -15.00 -7.24 2.60
N HIS A 108 -14.06 -7.94 3.25
CA HIS A 108 -13.06 -7.34 4.14
C HIS A 108 -12.06 -6.51 3.33
N LEU A 109 -11.56 -7.05 2.21
CA LEU A 109 -10.67 -6.33 1.30
C LEU A 109 -11.34 -5.07 0.76
N ASN A 110 -12.56 -5.20 0.22
CA ASN A 110 -13.31 -4.08 -0.36
C ASN A 110 -13.66 -3.00 0.66
N THR A 111 -14.05 -3.37 1.88
CA THR A 111 -14.38 -2.40 2.94
C THR A 111 -13.13 -1.66 3.40
N SER A 112 -12.04 -2.38 3.63
CA SER A 112 -10.75 -1.79 3.99
C SER A 112 -10.23 -0.85 2.90
N PHE A 113 -10.32 -1.27 1.64
CA PHE A 113 -9.88 -0.47 0.50
C PHE A 113 -10.78 0.76 0.26
N LYS A 114 -12.12 0.63 0.39
CA LYS A 114 -13.04 1.78 0.32
C LYS A 114 -12.68 2.83 1.37
N HIS A 115 -12.49 2.42 2.62
CA HIS A 115 -12.10 3.34 3.69
C HIS A 115 -10.75 4.00 3.42
N PHE A 116 -9.76 3.22 2.98
CA PHE A 116 -8.45 3.73 2.59
C PHE A 116 -8.54 4.82 1.52
N ILE A 117 -9.32 4.59 0.46
CA ILE A 117 -9.48 5.53 -0.64
C ILE A 117 -10.20 6.80 -0.21
N LEU A 118 -11.30 6.68 0.54
CA LEU A 118 -12.02 7.84 1.07
C LEU A 118 -11.11 8.72 1.94
N PHE A 119 -10.30 8.11 2.80
CA PHE A 119 -9.34 8.83 3.63
C PHE A 119 -8.24 9.52 2.80
N VAL A 120 -7.69 8.81 1.80
CA VAL A 120 -6.68 9.37 0.91
C VAL A 120 -7.23 10.54 0.10
N GLN A 121 -8.47 10.46 -0.38
CA GLN A 121 -9.13 11.52 -1.14
C GLN A 121 -9.45 12.74 -0.26
N GLU A 122 -9.99 12.53 0.94
CA GLU A 122 -10.33 13.59 1.88
C GLU A 122 -9.11 14.48 2.21
N PHE A 123 -7.95 13.86 2.42
CA PHE A 123 -6.72 14.55 2.82
C PHE A 123 -5.72 14.77 1.66
N ASN A 124 -6.12 14.44 0.43
CA ASN A 124 -5.29 14.52 -0.78
C ASN A 124 -3.88 13.90 -0.58
N LEU A 125 -3.85 12.65 -0.10
CA LEU A 125 -2.61 11.96 0.29
C LEU A 125 -1.91 11.23 -0.86
N ILE A 126 -2.61 10.97 -1.95
CA ILE A 126 -2.09 10.31 -3.15
C ILE A 126 -2.66 11.05 -4.36
N GLU A 127 -1.81 11.33 -5.35
CA GLU A 127 -2.23 11.96 -6.59
C GLU A 127 -3.09 11.01 -7.44
N ASP A 128 -4.09 11.53 -8.16
CA ASP A 128 -4.99 10.72 -8.99
C ASP A 128 -4.26 9.83 -10.02
N LYS A 129 -3.14 10.33 -10.56
CA LYS A 129 -2.30 9.57 -11.50
C LYS A 129 -1.74 8.28 -10.88
N ASP A 130 -1.45 8.29 -9.59
CA ASP A 130 -0.92 7.14 -8.87
C ASP A 130 -2.04 6.14 -8.51
N LEU A 131 -3.31 6.58 -8.51
CA LEU A 131 -4.49 5.75 -8.25
C LEU A 131 -5.01 5.03 -9.50
N GLN A 132 -4.53 5.40 -10.69
CA GLN A 132 -4.94 4.82 -11.98
C GLN A 132 -5.03 3.28 -12.01
N PRO A 133 -4.09 2.50 -11.43
CA PRO A 133 -4.15 1.04 -11.49
C PRO A 133 -5.46 0.46 -10.94
N LEU A 134 -6.11 1.13 -9.97
CA LEU A 134 -7.36 0.65 -9.38
C LEU A 134 -8.53 1.59 -9.66
N GLN A 135 -8.45 2.45 -10.67
CA GLN A 135 -9.48 3.47 -10.92
C GLN A 135 -10.88 2.86 -11.08
N GLU A 136 -11.04 1.80 -11.87
CA GLU A 136 -12.33 1.11 -12.04
C GLU A 136 -12.86 0.52 -10.72
N VAL A 137 -11.97 -0.03 -9.89
CA VAL A 137 -12.32 -0.59 -8.58
C VAL A 137 -12.73 0.54 -7.62
N ILE A 138 -12.01 1.65 -7.63
CA ILE A 138 -12.31 2.85 -6.84
C ILE A 138 -13.70 3.36 -7.21
N GLU A 139 -13.96 3.60 -8.49
CA GLU A 139 -15.26 4.07 -8.99
C GLU A 139 -16.38 3.12 -8.58
N ARG A 140 -16.18 1.79 -8.72
CA ARG A 140 -17.18 0.80 -8.31
C ARG A 140 -17.48 0.82 -6.79
N LEU A 141 -16.47 1.04 -5.95
CA LEU A 141 -16.61 1.00 -4.48
C LEU A 141 -17.12 2.33 -3.91
N THR A 142 -16.87 3.45 -4.59
CA THR A 142 -17.30 4.78 -4.17
C THR A 142 -18.60 5.24 -4.84
N SER A 143 -19.01 4.62 -5.96
CA SER A 143 -20.25 4.97 -6.70
C SER A 143 -21.57 4.59 -6.02
N LYS A 144 -21.56 4.06 -4.79
CA LYS A 144 -22.76 3.86 -3.98
C LYS A 144 -22.75 4.76 -2.77
N GLU A 145 -23.21 5.99 -2.97
CA GLU A 145 -23.86 6.88 -2.00
C GLU A 145 -24.30 8.17 -2.72
N ARG A 146 -25.32 8.05 -3.59
CA ARG A 146 -26.21 9.14 -3.96
C ARG A 146 -27.61 8.58 -4.24
#